data_AF-A0A8S0FJ02-F1
#
_entry.id   AF-A0A8S0FJ02-F1
#
_cell.length_a   1.000
_cell.length_b   1.000
_cell.length_c   1.000
_cell.angle_alpha   90.00
_cell.angle_beta   90.00
_cell.angle_gamma   90.00
#
_symmetry.space_group_name_H-M   'P 1'
#
loop_
_entity.id
_entity.type
_entity.pdbx_description
1 polymer ?
#
loop_
_entity_poly.entity_id
_entity_poly.type
_entity_poly.pdbx_seq_one_letter_code
_entity_poly.pdbx_strand_id
1 'polypeptide(L)'
;MKQKLGLCCALIHDPELLILDEPTTGVDPLSRAQFWDLIDSIRQRQSNMSVLVATAYMEEAERFDWLVAMNAGEVLATGSAEELRQQTQSATLEEAFINLLPQAQRQAHQAVVIPPYQPENAEIAIEARDLTMRFGSFVAVDHVPERAETNSISAFHAGRFLVFLVRMAAVNPPP
;
A
#
# COMPACT_ATOMS: atom_id res chain seq x y z
N MET A 1 6.98 4.26 -13.64
CA MET A 1 8.21 4.38 -14.47
C MET A 1 9.24 5.38 -13.94
N LYS A 2 8.85 6.56 -13.40
CA LYS A 2 9.84 7.55 -12.93
C LYS A 2 10.69 7.08 -11.74
N GLN A 3 10.08 6.42 -10.74
CA GLN A 3 10.81 5.91 -9.56
C GLN A 3 11.85 4.84 -9.90
N LYS A 4 11.50 3.83 -10.71
CA LYS A 4 12.45 2.78 -11.14
C LYS A 4 13.65 3.36 -11.89
N LEU A 5 13.43 4.35 -12.77
CA LEU A 5 14.53 5.05 -13.46
C LEU A 5 15.38 5.87 -12.48
N GLY A 6 14.75 6.59 -11.55
CA GLY A 6 15.45 7.35 -10.52
C GLY A 6 16.34 6.46 -9.64
N LEU A 7 15.85 5.28 -9.26
CA LEU A 7 16.64 4.28 -8.55
C LEU A 7 17.83 3.81 -9.41
N CYS A 8 17.60 3.44 -10.67
CA CYS A 8 18.70 3.07 -11.57
C CYS A 8 19.76 4.16 -11.68
N CYS A 9 19.37 5.44 -11.78
CA CYS A 9 20.30 6.56 -11.83
C CYS A 9 21.09 6.73 -10.52
N ALA A 10 20.45 6.57 -9.37
CA ALA A 10 21.11 6.68 -8.07
C ALA A 10 22.17 5.58 -7.85
N LEU A 11 21.93 4.40 -8.42
CA LEU A 11 22.79 3.22 -8.25
C LEU A 11 24.03 3.21 -9.15
N ILE A 12 24.09 4.03 -10.22
CA ILE A 12 25.23 4.06 -11.15
C ILE A 12 26.54 4.48 -10.45
N HIS A 13 26.44 5.28 -9.39
CA HIS A 13 27.59 5.86 -8.71
C HIS A 13 28.04 5.10 -7.46
N ASP A 14 27.51 3.90 -7.22
CA ASP A 14 27.81 3.08 -6.04
C ASP A 14 27.73 3.88 -4.72
N PRO A 15 26.56 4.46 -4.40
CA PRO A 15 26.43 5.37 -3.27
C PRO A 15 26.62 4.65 -1.93
N GLU A 16 27.28 5.30 -0.97
CA GLU A 16 27.38 4.80 0.41
C GLU A 16 26.05 4.96 1.19
N LEU A 17 25.17 5.87 0.74
CA LEU A 17 23.87 6.13 1.36
C LEU A 17 22.79 6.28 0.29
N LEU A 18 21.75 5.44 0.38
CA LEU A 18 20.56 5.47 -0.46
C LEU A 18 19.35 5.87 0.38
N ILE A 19 18.72 7.00 0.04
CA ILE A 19 17.50 7.48 0.71
C ILE A 19 16.32 7.31 -0.26
N LEU A 20 15.27 6.63 0.19
CA LEU A 20 14.07 6.37 -0.59
C LEU A 20 12.84 6.88 0.17
N ASP A 21 12.07 7.74 -0.48
CA ASP A 21 10.80 8.24 0.05
C ASP A 21 9.65 7.53 -0.67
N GLU A 22 8.91 6.69 0.07
CA GLU A 22 7.71 5.98 -0.40
C GLU A 22 7.92 5.29 -1.77
N PRO A 23 8.96 4.43 -1.91
CA PRO A 23 9.42 3.97 -3.22
C PRO A 23 8.46 3.01 -3.93
N THR A 24 7.49 2.46 -3.21
CA THR A 24 6.60 1.37 -3.64
C THR A 24 5.12 1.79 -3.63
N THR A 25 4.83 3.06 -3.36
CA THR A 25 3.46 3.60 -3.42
C THR A 25 2.90 3.51 -4.83
N GLY A 26 1.71 2.93 -4.96
CA GLY A 26 1.05 2.74 -6.27
C GLY A 26 1.74 1.72 -7.18
N VAL A 27 2.67 0.92 -6.63
CA VAL A 27 3.26 -0.24 -7.29
C VAL A 27 2.43 -1.48 -6.95
N ASP A 28 2.18 -2.34 -7.94
CA ASP A 28 1.46 -3.60 -7.73
C ASP A 28 2.25 -4.56 -6.83
N PRO A 29 1.61 -5.53 -6.15
CA PRO A 29 2.27 -6.40 -5.18
C PRO A 29 3.48 -7.16 -5.73
N LEU A 30 3.41 -7.63 -6.98
CA LEU A 30 4.49 -8.37 -7.62
C LEU A 30 5.68 -7.45 -7.89
N SER A 31 5.44 -6.29 -8.49
CA SER A 31 6.49 -5.31 -8.76
C SER A 31 7.15 -4.78 -7.48
N ARG A 32 6.42 -4.72 -6.36
CA ARG A 32 6.96 -4.35 -5.04
C ARG A 32 7.94 -5.41 -4.53
N ALA A 33 7.58 -6.70 -4.62
CA ALA A 33 8.49 -7.77 -4.24
C ALA A 33 9.79 -7.73 -5.06
N GLN A 34 9.67 -7.60 -6.39
CA GLN A 34 10.82 -7.47 -7.29
C GLN A 34 11.68 -6.23 -6.99
N PHE A 35 11.06 -5.14 -6.53
CA PHE A 35 11.78 -3.94 -6.14
C PHE A 35 12.70 -4.21 -4.93
N TRP A 36 12.17 -4.87 -3.91
CA TRP A 36 12.94 -5.22 -2.72
C TRP A 36 14.03 -6.25 -3.00
N ASP A 37 13.75 -7.27 -3.81
CA ASP A 37 14.75 -8.24 -4.25
C ASP A 37 15.94 -7.55 -4.94
N LEU A 38 15.68 -6.51 -5.74
CA LEU A 38 16.72 -5.72 -6.37
C LEU A 38 17.58 -4.98 -5.34
N ILE A 39 16.97 -4.27 -4.39
CA ILE A 39 17.67 -3.55 -3.32
C ILE A 39 18.54 -4.50 -2.50
N ASP A 40 18.01 -5.66 -2.12
CA ASP A 40 18.74 -6.68 -1.36
C ASP A 40 19.95 -7.19 -2.16
N SER A 41 19.78 -7.43 -3.46
CA SER A 41 20.89 -7.86 -4.32
C SER A 41 22.01 -6.83 -4.45
N ILE A 42 21.70 -5.53 -4.27
CA ILE A 42 22.68 -4.45 -4.33
C ILE A 42 23.37 -4.32 -2.97
N ARG A 43 22.63 -4.35 -1.86
CA ARG A 43 23.17 -4.38 -0.49
C ARG A 43 24.18 -5.51 -0.30
N GLN A 44 23.88 -6.68 -0.85
CA GLN A 44 24.80 -7.84 -0.80
C GLN A 44 26.11 -7.60 -1.57
N ARG A 45 26.08 -6.82 -2.66
CA ARG A 45 27.28 -6.50 -3.46
C ARG A 45 28.09 -5.35 -2.84
N GLN A 46 27.45 -4.49 -2.06
CA GLN A 46 28.03 -3.28 -1.48
C GLN A 46 27.83 -3.27 0.04
N SER A 47 28.73 -3.92 0.76
CA SER A 47 28.65 -4.05 2.23
C SER A 47 28.63 -2.72 2.98
N ASN A 48 29.11 -1.64 2.37
CA ASN A 48 29.19 -0.32 2.97
C ASN A 48 27.96 0.56 2.66
N MET A 49 27.01 0.07 1.86
CA MET A 49 25.82 0.84 1.49
C MET A 49 24.78 0.80 2.62
N SER A 50 24.41 1.98 3.11
CA SER A 50 23.28 2.17 4.02
C SER A 50 22.03 2.56 3.24
N VAL A 51 20.88 1.99 3.62
CA VAL A 51 19.59 2.29 2.97
C VAL A 51 18.64 2.85 4.02
N LEU A 52 18.13 4.05 3.77
CA LEU A 52 17.11 4.70 4.58
C LEU A 52 15.83 4.78 3.76
N VAL A 53 14.72 4.27 4.30
CA VAL A 53 13.44 4.25 3.60
C VAL A 53 12.34 4.84 4.48
N ALA A 54 11.58 5.78 3.93
CA ALA A 54 10.29 6.18 4.48
C ALA A 54 9.19 5.34 3.81
N THR A 55 8.37 4.68 4.62
CA THR A 55 7.24 3.86 4.15
C THR A 55 6.10 3.87 5.16
N ALA A 56 4.88 3.94 4.65
CA ALA A 56 3.66 3.71 5.42
C ALA A 56 3.24 2.23 5.48
N TYR A 57 3.95 1.34 4.77
CA TYR A 57 3.64 -0.09 4.72
C TYR A 57 4.41 -0.85 5.81
N MET A 58 3.68 -1.37 6.81
CA MET A 58 4.26 -2.11 7.92
C MET A 58 5.03 -3.37 7.47
N GLU A 59 4.54 -4.06 6.44
CA GLU A 59 5.20 -5.23 5.82
C GLU A 59 6.58 -4.89 5.20
N GLU A 60 6.77 -3.64 4.77
CA GLU A 60 8.06 -3.17 4.27
C GLU A 60 8.98 -2.79 5.41
N ALA A 61 8.43 -2.07 6.40
CA ALA A 61 9.16 -1.70 7.60
C ALA A 61 9.74 -2.94 8.31
N GLU A 62 8.98 -4.03 8.43
CA GLU A 62 9.44 -5.28 9.06
C GLU A 62 10.69 -5.91 8.42
N ARG A 63 11.07 -5.53 7.19
CA ARG A 63 12.27 -6.03 6.50
C ARG A 63 13.56 -5.33 6.93
N PHE A 64 13.45 -4.19 7.60
CA PHE A 64 14.60 -3.38 7.96
C PHE A 64 15.15 -3.73 9.34
N ASP A 65 16.46 -3.54 9.49
CA ASP A 65 17.21 -3.85 10.70
C ASP A 65 16.81 -2.92 11.87
N TRP A 66 16.46 -1.67 11.57
CA TRP A 66 16.12 -0.64 12.56
C TRP A 66 15.02 0.29 12.01
N LEU A 67 13.99 0.50 12.81
CA LEU A 67 12.85 1.37 12.56
C LEU A 67 12.86 2.63 13.43
N VAL A 68 12.32 3.71 12.87
CA VAL A 68 11.97 4.93 13.58
C VAL A 68 10.48 5.16 13.39
N ALA A 69 9.68 4.88 14.42
CA ALA A 69 8.24 5.14 14.40
C ALA A 69 8.01 6.63 14.65
N MET A 70 7.33 7.31 13.73
CA MET A 70 7.08 8.76 13.81
C MET A 70 5.60 9.09 13.65
N ASN A 71 5.16 10.14 14.34
CA ASN A 71 3.84 10.72 14.17
C ASN A 71 3.89 12.23 14.41
N ALA A 72 3.24 13.02 13.55
CA ALA A 72 3.18 14.47 13.65
C ALA A 72 4.57 15.17 13.78
N GLY A 73 5.62 14.58 13.19
CA GLY A 73 6.99 15.10 13.27
C GLY A 73 7.76 14.71 14.55
N GLU A 74 7.14 13.94 15.45
CA GLU A 74 7.76 13.44 16.67
C GLU A 74 8.13 11.97 16.52
N VAL A 75 9.27 11.58 17.09
CA VAL A 75 9.69 10.19 17.19
C VAL A 75 8.96 9.55 18.37
N LEU A 76 8.16 8.53 18.08
CA LEU A 76 7.42 7.76 19.08
C LEU A 76 8.29 6.69 19.71
N ALA A 77 9.04 5.97 18.89
CA ALA A 77 9.92 4.89 19.32
C ALA A 77 10.97 4.58 18.25
N THR A 78 12.05 3.92 18.66
CA THR A 78 13.12 3.45 17.77
C THR A 78 13.57 2.07 18.19
N GLY A 79 13.82 1.19 17.24
CA GLY A 79 14.33 -0.15 17.47
C GLY A 79 14.03 -1.08 16.30
N SER A 80 14.41 -2.34 16.41
CA SER A 80 13.97 -3.40 15.51
C SER A 80 12.46 -3.61 15.60
N ALA A 81 11.87 -4.22 14.56
CA ALA A 81 10.46 -4.60 14.59
C ALA A 81 10.11 -5.49 15.78
N GLU A 82 11.03 -6.35 16.20
CA GLU A 82 10.84 -7.22 17.36
C GLU A 82 10.82 -6.44 18.68
N GLU A 83 11.77 -5.52 18.89
CA GLU A 83 11.81 -4.67 20.08
C GLU A 83 10.55 -3.82 20.21
N LEU A 84 10.06 -3.24 19.10
CA LEU A 84 8.82 -2.45 19.11
C LEU A 84 7.60 -3.31 19.50
N ARG A 85 7.47 -4.51 18.92
CA ARG A 85 6.38 -5.45 19.28
C ARG A 85 6.45 -5.89 20.74
N GLN A 86 7.64 -6.16 21.26
CA GLN A 86 7.83 -6.55 22.66
C GLN A 86 7.50 -5.40 23.61
N GLN A 87 7.93 -4.18 23.28
CA GLN A 87 7.66 -2.97 24.07
C GLN A 87 6.16 -2.70 24.22
N THR A 88 5.37 -2.96 23.17
CA THR A 88 3.93 -2.69 23.14
C THR A 88 3.06 -3.90 23.43
N GLN A 89 3.67 -5.08 23.63
CA GLN A 89 2.98 -6.36 23.80
C GLN A 89 2.01 -6.68 22.64
N SER A 90 2.45 -6.41 21.41
CA SER A 90 1.64 -6.52 20.20
C SER A 90 2.01 -7.75 19.37
N ALA A 91 1.04 -8.31 18.64
CA ALA A 91 1.30 -9.45 17.76
C ALA A 91 1.91 -9.01 16.42
N THR A 92 1.51 -7.83 15.93
CA THR A 92 1.97 -7.26 14.66
C THR A 92 2.67 -5.92 14.85
N LEU A 93 3.50 -5.51 13.89
CA LEU A 93 4.10 -4.18 13.91
C LEU A 93 3.05 -3.07 13.77
N GLU A 94 1.96 -3.31 13.04
CA GLU A 94 0.84 -2.38 12.93
C GLU A 94 0.19 -2.09 14.29
N GLU A 95 -0.12 -3.15 15.06
CA GLU A 95 -0.63 -3.02 16.42
C GLU A 95 0.36 -2.29 17.34
N ALA A 96 1.66 -2.58 17.19
CA ALA A 96 2.70 -1.90 17.96
C ALA A 96 2.71 -0.41 17.67
N PHE A 97 2.66 -0.02 16.39
CA PHE A 97 2.59 1.37 15.99
C PHE A 97 1.35 2.07 16.54
N ILE A 98 0.16 1.44 16.45
CA ILE A 98 -1.08 1.98 17.02
C ILE A 98 -0.94 2.20 18.53
N ASN A 99 -0.37 1.24 19.25
CA ASN A 99 -0.18 1.33 20.71
C ASN A 99 0.78 2.47 21.12
N LEU A 100 1.70 2.86 20.25
CA LEU A 100 2.62 3.98 20.45
C LEU A 100 1.98 5.37 20.21
N LEU A 101 0.84 5.44 19.51
CA LEU A 101 0.19 6.73 19.20
C LEU A 101 -0.33 7.45 20.46
N PRO A 102 -0.52 8.77 20.42
CA PRO A 102 -1.21 9.52 21.48
C PRO A 102 -2.62 8.96 21.74
N GLN A 103 -3.08 8.99 23.00
CA GLN A 103 -4.36 8.38 23.40
C GLN A 103 -5.56 8.85 22.57
N ALA A 104 -5.60 10.14 22.21
CA ALA A 104 -6.67 10.71 21.39
C ALA A 104 -6.75 10.06 19.99
N GLN A 105 -5.61 9.70 19.40
CA GLN A 105 -5.56 9.05 18.08
C GLN A 105 -5.79 7.54 18.19
N ARG A 106 -5.31 6.91 19.28
CA ARG A 106 -5.60 5.49 19.58
C ARG A 106 -7.09 5.21 19.66
N GLN A 107 -7.84 6.07 20.36
CA GLN A 107 -9.30 5.91 20.51
C GLN A 107 -10.08 6.14 19.21
N ALA A 108 -9.50 6.90 18.28
CA ALA A 108 -10.09 7.13 16.96
C ALA A 108 -9.80 5.99 15.97
N HIS A 109 -8.81 5.14 16.26
CA HIS A 109 -8.48 3.99 15.41
C HIS A 109 -9.49 2.86 15.65
N GLN A 110 -10.25 2.52 14.62
CA GLN A 110 -11.16 1.38 14.62
C GLN A 110 -10.69 0.37 13.58
N ALA A 111 -10.45 -0.87 13.99
CA ALA A 111 -10.08 -1.94 13.08
C ALA A 111 -11.13 -2.04 11.95
N VAL A 112 -10.68 -1.97 10.71
CA VAL A 112 -11.56 -2.08 9.55
C VAL A 112 -12.01 -3.54 9.44
N VAL A 113 -13.23 -3.82 9.88
CA VAL A 113 -13.84 -5.14 9.68
C VAL A 113 -14.47 -5.14 8.30
N ILE A 114 -13.87 -5.88 7.36
CA ILE A 114 -14.48 -6.15 6.05
C ILE A 114 -15.52 -7.27 6.27
N PRO A 115 -16.83 -6.98 6.21
CA PRO A 115 -17.83 -8.02 6.39
C PRO A 115 -17.71 -9.04 5.24
N PRO A 116 -17.96 -10.34 5.51
CA PRO A 116 -18.01 -11.34 4.46
C PRO A 116 -19.10 -10.97 3.44
N TYR A 117 -18.76 -11.10 2.16
CA TYR A 117 -19.68 -10.82 1.07
C TYR A 117 -20.86 -11.81 1.08
N GLN A 118 -22.08 -11.26 1.01
CA GLN A 118 -23.33 -12.02 1.01
C GLN A 118 -23.99 -11.91 -0.38
N PRO A 119 -23.94 -12.97 -1.22
CA PRO A 119 -24.46 -12.94 -2.59
C PRO A 119 -25.99 -12.94 -2.68
N GLU A 120 -26.68 -13.14 -1.56
CA GLU A 120 -28.07 -13.62 -1.51
C GLU A 120 -29.10 -12.57 -1.97
N ASN A 121 -28.70 -11.29 -2.10
CA ASN A 121 -29.54 -10.18 -2.60
C ASN A 121 -28.73 -9.19 -3.47
N ALA A 122 -27.76 -9.69 -4.23
CA ALA A 122 -26.93 -8.85 -5.09
C ALA A 122 -27.73 -8.29 -6.28
N GLU A 123 -28.35 -7.13 -6.09
CA GLU A 123 -28.91 -6.33 -7.19
C GLU A 123 -27.76 -5.72 -8.01
N ILE A 124 -27.86 -5.66 -9.33
CA ILE A 124 -26.83 -5.02 -10.16
C ILE A 124 -26.99 -3.50 -10.03
N ALA A 125 -25.98 -2.83 -9.46
CA ALA A 125 -25.96 -1.37 -9.37
C ALA A 125 -25.52 -0.71 -10.69
N ILE A 126 -24.50 -1.30 -11.33
CA ILE A 126 -23.93 -0.78 -12.57
C ILE A 126 -23.65 -1.96 -13.50
N GLU A 127 -24.12 -1.85 -14.75
CA GLU A 127 -23.78 -2.77 -15.83
C GLU A 127 -23.13 -2.00 -16.97
N ALA A 128 -21.93 -2.41 -17.36
CA ALA A 128 -21.25 -1.97 -18.57
C ALA A 128 -21.22 -3.12 -19.58
N ARG A 129 -21.52 -2.80 -20.84
CA ARG A 129 -21.51 -3.77 -21.95
C ARG A 129 -20.56 -3.25 -23.02
N ASP A 130 -19.93 -4.16 -23.74
CA ASP A 130 -19.01 -3.86 -24.84
C ASP A 130 -17.86 -2.92 -24.43
N LEU A 131 -17.31 -3.11 -23.23
CA LEU A 131 -16.26 -2.25 -22.73
C LEU A 131 -14.96 -2.52 -23.50
N THR A 132 -14.46 -1.49 -24.19
CA THR A 132 -13.24 -1.56 -24.99
C THR A 132 -12.30 -0.43 -24.60
N MET A 133 -11.09 -0.76 -24.16
CA MET A 133 -10.04 0.21 -23.81
C MET A 133 -8.92 0.14 -24.85
N ARG A 134 -8.60 1.28 -25.49
CA ARG A 134 -7.59 1.37 -26.56
C ARG A 134 -6.53 2.43 -26.26
N PHE A 135 -5.28 2.11 -26.56
CA PHE A 135 -4.14 3.04 -26.53
C PHE A 135 -3.57 3.16 -27.94
N GLY A 136 -4.05 4.14 -28.70
CA GLY A 136 -3.73 4.25 -30.13
C GLY A 136 -4.25 3.03 -30.90
N SER A 137 -3.36 2.30 -31.57
CA SER A 137 -3.70 1.07 -32.29
C SER A 137 -3.81 -0.17 -31.41
N PHE A 138 -3.34 -0.11 -30.16
CA PHE A 138 -3.38 -1.25 -29.24
C PHE A 138 -4.71 -1.31 -28.49
N VAL A 139 -5.34 -2.50 -28.44
CA VAL A 139 -6.56 -2.76 -27.66
C VAL A 139 -6.15 -3.49 -26.39
N ALA A 140 -6.35 -2.85 -25.23
CA ALA A 140 -6.04 -3.40 -23.92
C ALA A 140 -7.20 -4.21 -23.33
N VAL A 141 -8.44 -3.80 -23.61
CA VAL A 141 -9.67 -4.50 -23.26
C VAL A 141 -10.57 -4.47 -24.49
N ASP A 142 -11.18 -5.59 -24.86
CA ASP A 142 -11.98 -5.71 -26.08
C ASP A 142 -13.33 -6.37 -25.78
N HIS A 143 -14.40 -5.60 -25.90
CA HIS A 143 -15.80 -6.04 -25.77
C HIS A 143 -16.09 -6.90 -24.53
N VAL A 144 -15.59 -6.47 -23.37
CA VAL A 144 -15.80 -7.21 -22.11
C VAL A 144 -17.07 -6.69 -21.41
N PRO A 145 -18.01 -7.57 -21.03
CA PRO A 145 -19.11 -7.19 -20.16
C PRO A 145 -18.64 -7.14 -18.70
N GLU A 146 -19.10 -6.13 -17.95
CA GLU A 146 -18.71 -5.92 -16.56
C GLU A 146 -19.92 -5.48 -15.72
N ARG A 147 -20.05 -6.04 -14.52
CA ARG A 147 -21.18 -5.78 -13.61
C ARG A 147 -20.64 -5.51 -12.23
N ALA A 148 -21.15 -4.46 -11.59
CA ALA A 148 -20.92 -4.16 -10.19
C ALA A 148 -22.26 -4.22 -9.45
N GLU A 149 -22.24 -4.82 -8.27
CA GLU A 149 -23.44 -5.09 -7.48
C GLU A 149 -23.68 -3.97 -6.46
N THR A 150 -24.93 -3.82 -6.05
CA THR A 150 -25.32 -2.93 -4.96
C THR A 150 -24.69 -3.43 -3.67
N ASN A 151 -24.20 -2.50 -2.84
CA ASN A 151 -23.51 -2.81 -1.59
C ASN A 151 -22.19 -3.59 -1.72
N SER A 152 -21.62 -3.72 -2.93
CA SER A 152 -20.26 -4.24 -3.11
C SER A 152 -19.23 -3.10 -3.19
N ILE A 153 -17.98 -3.40 -2.81
CA ILE A 153 -16.83 -2.55 -3.14
C ILE A 153 -16.15 -3.18 -4.36
N SER A 154 -16.29 -2.54 -5.52
CA SER A 154 -15.65 -2.97 -6.76
C SER A 154 -14.52 -2.00 -7.08
N ALA A 155 -13.28 -2.50 -7.12
CA ALA A 155 -12.11 -1.74 -7.51
C ALA A 155 -11.61 -2.24 -8.87
N PHE A 156 -11.55 -1.35 -9.85
CA PHE A 156 -11.03 -1.66 -11.18
C PHE A 156 -9.60 -1.16 -11.31
N HIS A 157 -8.67 -2.07 -11.63
CA HIS A 157 -7.25 -1.75 -11.79
C HIS A 157 -6.83 -1.96 -13.25
N ALA A 158 -6.95 -0.89 -14.06
CA ALA A 158 -6.53 -0.86 -15.46
C ALA A 158 -5.27 0.01 -15.60
N GLY A 159 -4.14 -0.47 -15.09
CA GLY A 159 -2.88 0.26 -15.13
C GLY A 159 -2.96 1.65 -14.49
N ARG A 160 -2.37 2.66 -15.13
CA ARG A 160 -2.05 4.00 -14.58
C ARG A 160 -3.25 4.86 -14.12
N PHE A 161 -4.47 4.33 -14.18
CA PHE A 161 -5.70 4.97 -13.74
C PHE A 161 -6.41 4.06 -12.73
N LEU A 162 -6.45 4.52 -11.47
CA LEU A 162 -7.26 3.93 -10.42
C LEU A 162 -8.59 4.69 -10.43
N VAL A 163 -9.65 4.10 -10.99
CA VAL A 163 -10.99 4.66 -10.88
C VAL A 163 -11.65 3.99 -9.68
N PHE A 164 -11.68 4.70 -8.55
CA PHE A 164 -12.51 4.30 -7.41
C PHE A 164 -13.95 4.78 -7.65
N LEU A 165 -14.86 3.85 -7.90
CA LEU A 165 -16.30 4.12 -7.80
C LEU A 165 -16.72 3.84 -6.36
N VAL A 166 -16.70 4.88 -5.52
CA VAL A 166 -17.15 4.81 -4.12
C VAL A 166 -18.64 5.09 -4.04
N ARG A 167 -19.39 4.12 -3.51
CA ARG A 167 -20.64 4.24 -2.74
C ARG A 167 -21.60 5.38 -3.17
N MET A 168 -22.52 5.10 -4.10
CA MET A 168 -23.83 5.77 -4.07
C MET A 168 -24.76 5.01 -3.12
N ALA A 169 -24.51 5.13 -1.81
CA ALA A 169 -25.55 4.80 -0.84
C ALA A 169 -26.38 6.08 -0.66
N ALA A 170 -27.61 6.08 -1.16
CA ALA A 170 -28.62 7.03 -0.69
C ALA A 170 -28.75 6.83 0.82
N VAL A 171 -28.19 7.76 1.59
CA VAL A 171 -28.44 7.87 3.02
C VAL A 171 -29.87 8.35 3.15
N ASN A 172 -30.82 7.43 3.32
CA ASN A 172 -32.13 7.81 3.86
C ASN A 172 -31.94 8.12 5.35
N PRO A 173 -32.24 9.36 5.81
CA PRO A 173 -32.21 9.66 7.24
C PRO A 173 -33.34 8.89 7.95
N PRO A 174 -33.13 8.46 9.21
CA PRO A 174 -34.17 7.80 10.00
C PRO A 174 -35.34 8.77 10.33
N PRO A 175 -36.53 8.24 10.66
CA PRO A 175 -37.76 9.01 10.83
C PRO A 175 -37.74 9.99 12.03
#